data_AF-A0A847HXI0-F1
#
_entry.id   AF-A0A847HXI0-F1
#
_cell.length_a   1.000
_cell.length_b   1.000
_cell.length_c   1.000
_cell.angle_alpha   90.00
_cell.angle_beta   90.00
_cell.angle_gamma   90.00
#
_symmetry.space_group_name_H-M   'P 1'
#
loop_
_entity.id
_entity.type
_entity.pdbx_description
1 polymer ?
#
loop_
_entity_poly.entity_id
_entity_poly.type
_entity_poly.pdbx_seq_one_letter_code
_entity_poly.pdbx_strand_id
1 'polypeptide(L)'
;MNTDRHSNQPVLWLIAIALSAIALGLWLKPGQSMLPAALAQVPSLAGARGVYAFTGQLDANRYGLFMLDIDQGTIWCYEFDNVNGARKLRLSAARTWIYDRYLKDFNSAPPDFRMVQQLVAQQRAQDAPTSAPALALPDSTPDEQHR
;
A
#
# COMPACT_ATOMS: atom_id res chain seq x y z
N MET A 1 56.93 -36.23 14.50
CA MET A 1 56.11 -36.50 13.29
C MET A 1 55.33 -35.22 13.04
N ASN A 2 55.95 -34.27 12.34
CA ASN A 2 55.38 -32.94 12.10
C ASN A 2 54.40 -33.03 10.95
N THR A 3 53.13 -32.78 11.23
CA THR A 3 52.10 -32.61 10.20
C THR A 3 52.21 -31.20 9.67
N ASP A 4 52.72 -31.08 8.44
CA ASP A 4 52.66 -29.84 7.67
C ASP A 4 51.19 -29.40 7.58
N ARG A 5 50.84 -28.36 8.33
CA ARG A 5 49.60 -27.64 8.12
C ARG A 5 49.76 -26.93 6.79
N HIS A 6 49.37 -27.60 5.70
CA HIS A 6 49.13 -26.92 4.44
C HIS A 6 48.20 -25.76 4.74
N SER A 7 48.76 -24.55 4.64
CA SER A 7 48.03 -23.34 4.91
C SER A 7 46.91 -23.28 3.89
N ASN A 8 45.65 -23.46 4.31
CA ASN A 8 44.48 -23.27 3.45
C ASN A 8 44.28 -21.79 3.05
N GLN A 9 45.25 -20.93 3.37
CA GLN A 9 45.34 -19.52 3.04
C GLN A 9 45.04 -19.22 1.56
N PRO A 10 45.64 -19.87 0.54
CA PRO A 10 45.35 -19.53 -0.84
C PRO A 10 43.90 -19.89 -1.22
N VAL A 11 43.34 -20.95 -0.63
CA VAL A 11 41.93 -21.34 -0.83
C VAL A 11 40.99 -20.31 -0.22
N LEU A 12 41.30 -19.81 0.98
CA LEU A 12 40.53 -18.77 1.65
C LEU A 12 40.55 -17.44 0.88
N TRP A 13 41.71 -17.07 0.31
CA TRP A 13 41.83 -15.88 -0.55
C TRP A 13 41.03 -16.01 -1.85
N LEU A 14 41.03 -17.19 -2.48
CA LEU A 14 40.20 -17.46 -3.66
C LEU A 14 38.70 -17.33 -3.34
N ILE A 15 38.26 -17.89 -2.21
CA ILE A 15 36.86 -17.77 -1.76
C ILE A 15 36.51 -16.30 -1.47
N ALA A 16 37.38 -15.56 -0.78
CA ALA A 16 37.16 -14.15 -0.46
C ALA A 16 37.03 -13.30 -1.73
N ILE A 17 37.89 -13.52 -2.73
CA ILE A 17 37.83 -12.82 -4.03
C ILE A 17 36.52 -13.18 -4.75
N ALA A 18 36.15 -14.46 -4.80
CA ALA A 18 34.93 -14.90 -5.46
C ALA A 18 33.67 -14.29 -4.80
N LEU A 19 33.60 -14.30 -3.47
CA LEU A 19 32.49 -13.69 -2.72
C LEU A 19 32.43 -12.18 -2.93
N SER A 20 33.59 -11.50 -2.92
CA SER A 20 33.65 -10.06 -3.16
C SER A 20 33.21 -9.68 -4.57
N ALA A 21 33.54 -10.49 -5.58
CA ALA A 21 33.08 -10.29 -6.96
C ALA A 21 31.57 -10.47 -7.08
N ILE A 22 31.00 -11.49 -6.43
CA ILE A 22 29.54 -11.72 -6.40
C ILE A 22 28.83 -10.56 -5.69
N ALA A 23 29.33 -10.15 -4.52
CA ALA A 23 28.77 -9.04 -3.76
C ALA A 23 28.79 -7.72 -4.54
N LEU A 24 29.91 -7.43 -5.23
CA LEU A 24 30.02 -6.26 -6.10
C LEU A 24 29.07 -6.35 -7.30
N GLY A 25 28.92 -7.53 -7.90
CA GLY A 25 27.96 -7.76 -8.97
C GLY A 25 26.50 -7.58 -8.55
N LEU A 26 26.15 -7.94 -7.31
CA LEU A 26 24.83 -7.70 -6.73
C LEU A 26 24.62 -6.22 -6.39
N TRP A 27 25.63 -5.54 -5.85
CA TRP A 27 25.57 -4.11 -5.52
C TRP A 27 25.37 -3.25 -6.78
N LEU A 28 26.14 -3.55 -7.84
CA LEU A 28 26.09 -2.80 -9.10
C LEU A 28 24.88 -3.12 -9.97
N LYS A 29 24.02 -4.07 -9.57
CA LYS A 29 22.72 -4.35 -10.20
C LYS A 29 21.58 -3.70 -9.41
N PRO A 30 21.26 -2.42 -9.63
CA PRO A 30 20.00 -1.87 -9.15
C PRO A 30 18.84 -2.54 -9.91
N GLY A 31 18.08 -3.39 -9.23
CA GLY A 31 16.69 -3.71 -9.59
C GLY A 31 16.44 -4.70 -10.74
N GLN A 32 17.33 -5.65 -11.01
CA GLN A 32 16.99 -6.77 -11.91
C GLN A 32 16.46 -7.96 -11.11
N SER A 33 15.15 -7.95 -10.86
CA SER A 33 14.38 -9.13 -10.55
C SER A 33 14.66 -10.22 -11.61
N MET A 34 15.51 -11.20 -11.28
CA MET A 34 15.71 -12.43 -12.08
C MET A 34 14.50 -13.37 -12.00
N LEU A 35 13.30 -12.80 -11.83
CA LEU A 35 12.05 -13.50 -12.10
C LEU A 35 11.71 -13.17 -13.55
N PRO A 36 11.24 -14.14 -14.36
CA PRO A 36 10.66 -13.81 -15.65
C PRO A 36 9.71 -12.64 -15.44
N ALA A 37 9.84 -11.60 -16.28
CA ALA A 37 8.86 -10.54 -16.28
C ALA A 37 7.50 -11.20 -16.52
N ALA A 38 6.73 -11.36 -15.45
CA ALA A 38 5.34 -11.74 -15.56
C ALA A 38 4.67 -10.52 -16.20
N LEU A 39 4.62 -10.52 -17.53
CA LEU A 39 3.78 -9.58 -18.25
C LEU A 39 2.35 -10.01 -17.95
N ALA A 40 1.84 -9.59 -16.79
CA ALA A 40 0.42 -9.49 -16.58
C ALA A 40 -0.09 -8.71 -17.80
N GLN A 41 -1.00 -9.32 -18.56
CA GLN A 41 -1.69 -8.63 -19.65
C GLN A 41 -2.07 -7.26 -19.13
N VAL A 42 -1.54 -6.18 -19.73
CA VAL A 42 -1.97 -4.82 -19.43
C VAL A 42 -3.46 -4.83 -19.77
N PRO A 43 -4.38 -4.91 -18.79
CA PRO A 43 -5.77 -4.94 -19.13
C PRO A 43 -6.07 -3.54 -19.63
N SER A 44 -6.49 -3.42 -20.88
CA SER A 44 -6.89 -2.14 -21.46
C SER A 44 -7.90 -1.51 -20.51
N LEU A 45 -7.47 -0.47 -19.79
CA LEU A 45 -8.22 0.19 -18.71
C LEU A 45 -9.25 1.15 -19.31
N ALA A 46 -10.06 0.62 -20.23
CA ALA A 46 -11.19 1.29 -20.84
C ALA A 46 -12.29 0.22 -20.99
N GLY A 47 -13.18 0.14 -20.00
CA GLY A 47 -14.30 -0.82 -19.99
C GLY A 47 -13.95 -2.23 -19.55
N ALA A 48 -13.08 -2.39 -18.55
CA ALA A 48 -12.68 -3.67 -17.97
C ALA A 48 -13.90 -4.51 -17.52
N ARG A 49 -14.33 -5.45 -18.36
CA ARG A 49 -15.37 -6.45 -18.07
C ARG A 49 -14.72 -7.83 -18.00
N GLY A 50 -15.33 -8.75 -17.27
CA GLY A 50 -14.84 -10.11 -17.09
C GLY A 50 -14.09 -10.35 -15.78
N VAL A 51 -13.40 -11.49 -15.74
CA VAL A 51 -12.68 -12.00 -14.57
C VAL A 51 -11.18 -11.77 -14.73
N TYR A 52 -10.59 -11.08 -13.76
CA TYR A 52 -9.16 -10.81 -13.68
C TYR A 52 -8.51 -11.71 -12.64
N ALA A 53 -7.34 -12.25 -12.97
CA ALA A 53 -6.56 -13.08 -12.06
C ALA A 53 -5.17 -12.47 -11.88
N PHE A 54 -4.74 -12.31 -10.62
CA PHE A 54 -3.40 -11.82 -10.29
C PHE A 54 -2.91 -12.47 -9.00
N THR A 55 -1.59 -12.49 -8.82
CA THR A 55 -0.98 -13.03 -7.61
C THR A 55 -0.47 -11.89 -6.72
N GLY A 56 -0.47 -12.13 -5.42
CA GLY A 56 -0.02 -11.14 -4.45
C GLY A 56 0.37 -11.78 -3.13
N GLN A 57 1.09 -11.01 -2.33
CA GLN A 57 1.46 -11.39 -0.98
C GLN A 57 0.29 -11.09 -0.03
N LEU A 58 -0.15 -12.09 0.74
CA LEU A 58 -1.14 -11.92 1.82
C LEU A 58 -0.46 -11.55 3.13
N ASP A 59 0.74 -12.09 3.37
CA ASP A 59 1.53 -11.92 4.58
C ASP A 59 3.02 -12.16 4.29
N ALA A 60 3.91 -11.88 5.23
CA ALA A 60 5.36 -11.99 5.06
C ALA A 60 5.82 -13.33 4.46
N ASN A 61 5.10 -14.43 4.77
CA ASN A 61 5.40 -15.77 4.25
C ASN A 61 4.23 -16.43 3.49
N ARG A 62 3.18 -15.67 3.16
CA ARG A 62 1.96 -16.22 2.52
C ARG A 62 1.67 -15.50 1.22
N TYR A 63 1.45 -16.28 0.17
CA TYR A 63 1.11 -15.79 -1.17
C TYR A 63 -0.23 -16.35 -1.60
N GLY A 64 -0.92 -15.63 -2.47
CA GLY A 64 -2.21 -16.06 -2.97
C GLY A 64 -2.53 -15.58 -4.38
N LEU A 65 -3.57 -16.21 -4.91
CA LEU A 65 -4.20 -15.93 -6.19
C LEU A 65 -5.51 -15.18 -5.93
N PHE A 66 -5.58 -13.95 -6.39
CA PHE A 66 -6.75 -13.10 -6.35
C PHE A 66 -7.49 -13.21 -7.67
N MET A 67 -8.80 -13.36 -7.58
CA MET A 67 -9.71 -13.35 -8.71
C MET A 67 -10.74 -12.26 -8.48
N LEU A 68 -10.92 -11.41 -9.48
CA LEU A 68 -11.82 -10.28 -9.45
C LEU A 68 -12.77 -10.37 -10.63
N ASP A 69 -14.04 -10.61 -10.33
CA ASP A 69 -15.13 -10.54 -11.30
C ASP A 69 -15.75 -9.15 -11.25
N ILE A 70 -15.56 -8.37 -12.32
CA ILE A 70 -16.11 -7.02 -12.42
C ILE A 70 -17.61 -7.05 -12.75
N ASP A 71 -18.07 -8.02 -13.55
CA ASP A 71 -19.47 -8.10 -13.97
C ASP A 71 -20.37 -8.52 -12.79
N GLN A 72 -19.90 -9.45 -11.96
CA GLN A 72 -20.58 -9.87 -10.72
C GLN A 72 -20.15 -9.08 -9.49
N GLY A 73 -19.27 -8.08 -9.64
CA GLY A 73 -18.73 -7.28 -8.55
C GLY A 73 -18.30 -8.11 -7.35
N THR A 74 -17.51 -9.16 -7.57
CA THR A 74 -17.07 -10.09 -6.52
C THR A 74 -15.57 -10.29 -6.60
N ILE A 75 -14.91 -10.38 -5.45
CA ILE A 75 -13.49 -10.70 -5.32
C ILE A 75 -13.33 -11.93 -4.42
N TRP A 76 -12.43 -12.83 -4.80
CA TRP A 76 -12.01 -13.93 -3.94
C TRP A 76 -10.52 -14.20 -4.03
N CYS A 77 -9.96 -14.73 -2.96
CA CYS A 77 -8.54 -14.97 -2.80
C CYS A 77 -8.31 -16.41 -2.32
N TYR A 78 -7.46 -17.13 -3.05
CA TYR A 78 -6.92 -18.41 -2.65
C TYR A 78 -5.50 -18.24 -2.13
N GLU A 79 -5.21 -18.82 -0.98
CA GLU A 79 -3.85 -18.94 -0.48
C GLU A 79 -3.19 -20.21 -1.04
N PHE A 80 -1.90 -20.12 -1.38
CA PHE A 80 -1.09 -21.29 -1.68
C PHE A 80 -0.66 -21.96 -0.38
N ASP A 81 -1.31 -23.06 -0.05
CA ASP A 81 -1.00 -23.88 1.11
C ASP A 81 -0.13 -25.07 0.70
N ASN A 82 0.78 -25.49 1.59
CA ASN A 82 1.63 -26.65 1.37
C ASN A 82 1.30 -27.72 2.42
N VAL A 83 0.46 -28.67 2.02
CA VAL A 83 0.00 -29.75 2.90
C VAL A 83 0.69 -31.04 2.46
N ASN A 84 1.57 -31.57 3.32
CA ASN A 84 2.31 -32.81 3.07
C ASN A 84 3.16 -32.80 1.79
N GLY A 85 3.75 -31.65 1.44
CA GLY A 85 4.58 -31.51 0.24
C GLY A 85 3.81 -31.26 -1.05
N ALA A 86 2.47 -31.27 -1.00
CA ALA A 86 1.61 -30.95 -2.13
C ALA A 86 1.09 -29.50 -2.01
N ARG A 87 1.25 -28.71 -3.07
CA ARG A 87 0.65 -27.37 -3.15
C ARG A 87 -0.85 -27.49 -3.36
N LYS A 88 -1.64 -26.93 -2.45
CA LYS A 88 -3.10 -26.85 -2.53
C LYS A 88 -3.53 -25.39 -2.50
N LEU A 89 -4.66 -25.10 -3.13
CA LEU A 89 -5.30 -23.79 -3.03
C LEU A 89 -6.36 -23.86 -1.94
N ARG A 90 -6.22 -22.98 -0.94
CA ARG A 90 -7.20 -22.84 0.14
C ARG A 90 -7.91 -21.50 -0.02
N LEU A 91 -9.25 -21.49 -0.05
CA LEU A 91 -9.99 -20.24 -0.10
C LEU A 91 -9.74 -19.47 1.21
N SER A 92 -9.13 -18.28 1.10
CA SER A 92 -8.79 -17.45 2.26
C SER A 92 -9.84 -16.38 2.53
N ALA A 93 -10.35 -15.74 1.47
CA ALA A 93 -11.36 -14.69 1.59
C ALA A 93 -12.20 -14.60 0.31
N ALA A 94 -13.46 -14.21 0.45
CA ALA A 94 -14.33 -13.85 -0.66
C ALA A 94 -15.29 -12.75 -0.21
N ARG A 95 -15.58 -11.79 -1.08
CA ARG A 95 -16.51 -10.69 -0.82
C ARG A 95 -17.16 -10.18 -2.11
N THR A 96 -18.45 -9.91 -2.04
CA THR A 96 -19.18 -9.17 -3.07
C THR A 96 -19.20 -7.68 -2.71
N TRP A 97 -18.86 -6.83 -3.68
CA TRP A 97 -18.73 -5.38 -3.54
C TRP A 97 -19.72 -4.60 -4.44
N ILE A 98 -20.67 -5.27 -5.11
CA ILE A 98 -21.70 -4.63 -5.95
C ILE A 98 -22.41 -3.48 -5.20
N TYR A 99 -22.67 -3.68 -3.90
CA TYR A 99 -23.33 -2.70 -3.04
C TYR A 99 -22.36 -1.89 -2.17
N ASP A 100 -21.04 -2.07 -2.31
CA ASP A 100 -20.04 -1.34 -1.52
C ASP A 100 -19.82 0.11 -2.00
N ARG A 101 -20.65 0.60 -2.92
CA ARG A 101 -20.71 2.02 -3.27
C ARG A 101 -21.18 2.75 -2.01
N TYR A 102 -20.36 3.66 -1.47
CA TYR A 102 -20.58 4.41 -0.21
C TYR A 102 -20.08 3.75 1.09
N LEU A 103 -19.20 2.75 1.04
CA LEU A 103 -18.51 2.31 2.25
C LEU A 103 -17.60 3.41 2.81
N LYS A 104 -18.11 4.15 3.81
CA LYS A 104 -17.32 5.13 4.57
C LYS A 104 -16.72 4.54 5.85
N ASP A 105 -17.22 3.39 6.31
CA ASP A 105 -16.98 2.90 7.69
C ASP A 105 -16.80 1.37 7.77
N PHE A 106 -15.79 0.77 7.14
CA PHE A 106 -15.31 -0.57 7.57
C PHE A 106 -13.79 -0.75 7.43
N ASN A 107 -13.19 -1.34 8.47
CA ASN A 107 -11.77 -1.72 8.60
C ASN A 107 -10.73 -0.59 8.68
N SER A 108 -11.12 0.63 9.08
CA SER A 108 -10.15 1.59 9.57
C SER A 108 -9.90 1.32 11.05
N ALA A 109 -8.74 0.71 11.37
CA ALA A 109 -8.19 0.92 12.70
C ALA A 109 -8.08 2.43 12.93
N PRO A 110 -8.23 2.92 14.18
CA PRO A 110 -8.14 4.35 14.45
C PRO A 110 -6.88 4.96 13.80
N PRO A 111 -7.00 6.13 13.15
CA PRO A 111 -8.19 6.97 13.04
C PRO A 111 -9.14 6.55 11.90
N ASP A 112 -10.44 6.49 12.21
CA ASP A 112 -11.49 6.26 11.19
C ASP A 112 -11.82 7.54 10.39
N PHE A 113 -12.63 7.38 9.34
CA PHE A 113 -13.02 8.48 8.46
C PHE A 113 -13.67 9.65 9.22
N ARG A 114 -14.51 9.36 10.23
CA ARG A 114 -15.21 10.39 11.01
C ARG A 114 -14.25 11.16 11.90
N MET A 115 -13.30 10.47 12.51
CA MET A 115 -12.23 11.07 13.31
C MET A 115 -11.39 12.01 12.46
N VAL A 116 -10.98 11.58 11.26
CA VAL A 116 -10.24 12.45 10.32
C VAL A 116 -11.09 13.65 9.91
N GLN A 117 -12.38 13.45 9.62
CA GLN A 117 -13.28 14.55 9.25
C GLN A 117 -13.40 15.60 10.38
N GLN A 118 -13.49 15.15 11.64
CA GLN A 118 -13.53 16.04 12.80
C GLN A 118 -12.22 16.80 12.98
N LEU A 119 -11.07 16.13 12.84
CA LEU A 119 -9.76 16.77 12.96
C LEU A 119 -9.54 17.83 11.87
N VAL A 120 -9.94 17.54 10.64
CA VAL A 120 -9.87 18.52 9.53
C VAL A 120 -10.82 19.71 9.78
N ALA A 121 -12.00 19.48 10.34
CA ALA A 121 -12.93 20.55 10.69
C ALA A 121 -12.36 21.45 11.81
N GLN A 122 -11.75 20.86 12.83
CA GLN A 122 -11.09 21.60 13.93
C GLN A 122 -9.91 22.44 13.42
N GLN A 123 -9.06 21.86 12.56
CA GLN A 123 -7.95 22.58 11.95
C GLN A 123 -8.44 23.80 11.17
N ARG A 124 -9.45 23.64 10.31
CA ARG A 124 -10.01 24.75 9.52
C ARG A 124 -10.63 25.85 10.39
N ALA A 125 -11.23 25.48 11.52
CA ALA A 125 -11.78 26.44 12.48
C ALA A 125 -10.69 27.23 13.22
N GLN A 126 -9.52 26.60 13.47
CA GLN A 126 -8.36 27.27 14.07
C GLN A 126 -7.62 28.17 13.07
N ASP A 127 -7.57 27.76 11.79
CA ASP A 127 -6.94 28.53 10.71
C ASP A 127 -7.83 29.68 10.20
N ALA A 128 -9.10 29.77 10.64
CA ALA A 128 -9.96 30.90 10.32
C ALA A 128 -9.40 32.18 10.98
N PRO A 129 -9.04 33.21 10.19
CA PRO A 129 -8.49 34.43 10.76
C PRO A 129 -9.51 35.06 11.71
N THR A 130 -9.06 35.33 12.94
CA THR A 130 -9.76 36.15 13.93
C THR A 130 -9.81 37.59 13.41
N SER A 131 -10.70 37.85 12.44
CA SER A 131 -10.89 39.16 11.84
C SER A 131 -11.95 39.94 12.64
N ALA A 132 -11.44 40.61 13.69
CA ALA A 132 -11.85 41.88 14.32
C ALA A 132 -13.31 42.12 14.78
N PRO A 133 -13.50 42.73 15.98
CA PRO A 133 -14.81 43.11 16.51
C PRO A 133 -15.41 44.28 15.72
N ALA A 134 -16.74 44.27 15.60
CA ALA A 134 -17.54 45.32 14.99
C ALA A 134 -17.17 46.70 15.58
N LEU A 135 -16.64 47.59 14.73
CA LEU A 135 -16.61 49.01 15.03
C LEU A 135 -18.08 49.48 15.11
N ALA A 136 -18.59 49.60 16.33
CA ALA A 136 -19.79 50.37 16.61
C ALA A 136 -19.51 51.82 16.23
N LEU A 137 -20.11 52.31 15.15
CA LEU A 137 -20.22 53.75 14.89
C LEU A 137 -21.36 54.30 15.76
N PRO A 138 -21.11 55.39 16.52
CA PRO A 138 -22.11 55.98 17.40
C PRO A 138 -23.19 56.72 16.61
N ASP A 139 -24.40 56.56 17.13
CA ASP A 139 -25.63 57.33 17.00
C ASP A 139 -25.54 58.64 16.18
N SER A 140 -26.19 58.66 15.01
CA SER A 140 -26.45 59.90 14.27
C SER A 140 -27.72 60.54 14.83
N THR A 141 -27.55 61.54 15.69
CA THR A 141 -28.59 62.51 16.10
C THR A 141 -29.30 63.08 14.86
N PRO A 142 -30.65 63.18 14.85
CA PRO A 142 -31.37 63.82 13.75
C PRO A 142 -31.27 65.34 13.89
N ASP A 143 -30.69 66.01 12.88
CA ASP A 143 -30.66 67.46 12.79
C ASP A 143 -32.07 68.04 12.67
N GLU A 144 -32.42 68.72 13.75
CA GLU A 144 -33.26 69.89 13.92
C GLU A 144 -33.93 70.50 12.68
N GLN A 145 -35.26 70.58 12.79
CA GLN A 145 -36.15 71.42 12.01
C GLN A 145 -35.86 72.91 12.23
N HIS A 146 -35.60 73.68 11.17
CA HIS A 146 -35.83 75.13 11.11
C HIS A 146 -35.99 75.51 9.63
N ARG A 147 -37.20 75.65 9.11
CA ARG A 147 -38.03 76.88 9.05
C ARG A 147 -37.43 77.99 8.20
#